data_AF-A0A5N8Y092-F1
#
_entry.id   AF-A0A5N8Y092-F1
#
_cell.length_a   1.000
_cell.length_b   1.000
_cell.length_c   1.000
_cell.angle_alpha   90.00
_cell.angle_beta   90.00
_cell.angle_gamma   90.00
#
_symmetry.space_group_name_H-M   'P 1'
#
loop_
_entity.id
_entity.type
_entity.pdbx_description
1 polymer ?
#
loop_
_entity_poly.entity_id
_entity_poly.type
_entity_poly.pdbx_seq_one_letter_code
_entity_poly.pdbx_strand_id
1 'polypeptide(L)'
;KGLPEVETFLAAVAELYVRGADVDWAALFAGSGARDVSLPTYAFQRQRYWLRPSRTGAAADRLGLGNPGHPLLGATLPVAGSDTLLLTSRMSADSHPWLAEHMVAGRVVVPGTALLELAVQAGDRAGCDHVADLTLHSPLVLPEDGGAQVQISVEPTEETETGTRTRALRIHARPERAPADTPWTLHATAGLTTRPAEPDWDLRAWPPAGAEPLPLDGLYDRLSAAGLDYGPTFRGLTRAWRHDDGLYVEAALPEPAAAEATAYAVHPALLDSVLHALALPQDSPDQARLPFLWSGVRLHAVGAAGLRARLVRHSDDRVTVYAADETGAPAAEAEGLVLRPLPALSGDVPRAGSLFRLEWTPVTLPSSGTREATEPSLAVLTDEPSPWTAADPSVVHGTTLDALAATAPGTVLLPVGAGGP
;
A
#
# COMPACT_ATOMS: atom_id res chain seq x y z
N LYS A 1 45.14 -49.69 48.93
CA LYS A 1 45.96 -50.87 49.33
C LYS A 1 45.03 -52.07 49.39
N GLY A 2 45.30 -53.14 48.63
CA GLY A 2 44.36 -54.26 48.44
C GLY A 2 43.43 -54.13 47.22
N LEU A 3 43.74 -53.23 46.28
CA LEU A 3 43.04 -53.09 45.00
C LEU A 3 43.83 -53.77 43.87
N PRO A 4 43.17 -54.16 42.77
CA PRO A 4 43.85 -54.69 41.58
C PRO A 4 44.91 -53.71 41.05
N GLU A 5 46.09 -54.23 40.75
CA GLU A 5 47.26 -53.44 40.36
C GLU A 5 47.03 -52.65 39.06
N VAL A 6 46.42 -53.29 38.06
CA VAL A 6 46.13 -52.68 36.75
C VAL A 6 45.13 -51.52 36.88
N GLU A 7 44.05 -51.71 37.63
CA GLU A 7 43.04 -50.67 37.85
C GLU A 7 43.64 -49.48 38.61
N THR A 8 44.46 -49.76 39.63
CA THR A 8 45.13 -48.73 40.43
C THR A 8 46.09 -47.92 39.56
N PHE A 9 46.84 -48.57 38.66
CA PHE A 9 47.76 -47.90 37.74
C PHE A 9 47.02 -47.04 36.71
N LEU A 10 46.00 -47.57 36.03
CA LEU A 10 45.23 -46.82 35.02
C LEU A 10 44.48 -45.63 35.64
N ALA A 11 43.97 -45.78 36.88
CA ALA A 11 43.37 -44.68 37.61
C ALA A 11 44.38 -43.55 37.90
N ALA A 12 45.61 -43.90 38.30
CA ALA A 12 46.67 -42.91 38.52
C ALA A 12 47.07 -42.18 37.22
N VAL A 13 47.15 -42.90 36.09
CA VAL A 13 47.43 -42.31 34.77
C VAL A 13 46.29 -41.38 34.33
N ALA A 14 45.04 -41.78 34.54
CA ALA A 14 43.88 -40.93 34.25
C ALA A 14 43.87 -39.66 35.12
N GLU A 15 44.20 -39.76 36.41
CA GLU A 15 44.34 -38.61 37.30
C GLU A 15 45.43 -37.63 36.85
N LEU A 16 46.57 -38.14 36.38
CA LEU A 16 47.64 -37.30 35.83
C LEU A 16 47.19 -36.58 34.56
N TYR A 17 46.55 -37.29 33.64
CA TYR A 17 46.02 -36.72 32.39
C TYR A 17 44.99 -35.61 32.65
N VAL A 18 44.04 -35.84 33.57
CA VAL A 18 43.02 -34.84 33.93
C VAL A 18 43.64 -33.60 34.58
N ARG A 19 44.79 -33.73 35.24
CA ARG A 19 45.57 -32.61 35.78
C ARG A 19 46.50 -31.95 34.75
N GLY A 20 46.43 -32.36 33.49
CA GLY A 20 47.17 -31.74 32.38
C GLY A 20 48.59 -32.28 32.17
N ALA A 21 48.94 -33.43 32.78
CA ALA A 21 50.19 -34.11 32.45
C ALA A 21 50.12 -34.71 31.05
N ASP A 22 51.23 -34.65 30.32
CA ASP A 22 51.36 -35.31 29.03
C ASP A 22 51.56 -36.83 29.26
N VAL A 23 50.69 -37.63 28.66
CA VAL A 23 50.68 -39.09 28.79
C VAL A 23 50.96 -39.69 27.43
N ASP A 24 52.01 -40.51 27.34
CA ASP A 24 52.31 -41.28 26.15
C ASP A 24 51.35 -42.48 26.02
N TRP A 25 50.19 -42.21 25.41
CA TRP A 25 49.18 -43.23 25.14
C TRP A 25 49.68 -44.31 24.17
N ALA A 26 50.63 -43.98 23.28
CA ALA A 26 51.18 -44.95 22.33
C ALA A 26 52.00 -46.02 23.05
N ALA A 27 52.80 -45.63 24.06
CA ALA A 27 53.50 -46.58 24.93
C ALA A 27 52.54 -47.46 25.74
N LEU A 28 51.41 -46.91 26.20
CA LEU A 28 50.40 -47.65 26.97
C LEU A 28 49.71 -48.74 26.12
N PHE A 29 49.44 -48.47 24.85
CA PHE A 29 48.75 -49.41 23.96
C PHE A 29 49.69 -50.30 23.12
N ALA A 30 51.01 -50.14 23.23
CA ALA A 30 51.98 -50.94 22.49
C ALA A 30 51.79 -52.45 22.74
N GLY A 31 51.67 -53.23 21.66
CA GLY A 31 51.50 -54.69 21.73
C GLY A 31 50.11 -55.18 22.18
N SER A 32 49.16 -54.28 22.44
CA SER A 32 47.80 -54.64 22.89
C SER A 32 46.83 -55.02 21.75
N GLY A 33 47.15 -54.65 20.51
CA GLY A 33 46.24 -54.82 19.36
C GLY A 33 45.09 -53.80 19.30
N ALA A 34 45.15 -52.72 20.09
CA ALA A 34 44.18 -51.62 20.04
C ALA A 34 44.14 -50.97 18.64
N ARG A 35 42.97 -50.45 18.26
CA ARG A 35 42.72 -49.80 16.96
C ARG A 35 41.99 -48.48 17.17
N ASP A 36 42.26 -47.52 16.30
CA ASP A 36 41.50 -46.28 16.26
C ASP A 36 40.07 -46.55 15.81
N VAL A 37 39.12 -45.94 16.50
CA VAL A 37 37.69 -46.02 16.20
C VAL A 37 37.13 -44.61 16.04
N SER A 38 36.14 -44.47 15.16
CA SER A 38 35.42 -43.20 15.04
C SER A 38 34.58 -42.97 16.30
N LEU A 39 34.80 -41.83 16.96
CA LEU A 39 34.01 -41.37 18.09
C LEU A 39 33.02 -40.29 17.62
N PRO A 40 31.92 -40.05 18.37
CA PRO A 40 31.06 -38.91 18.15
C PRO A 40 31.86 -37.61 18.08
N THR A 41 31.43 -36.68 17.23
CA THR A 41 32.09 -35.39 17.11
C THR A 41 31.97 -34.58 18.40
N TYR A 42 32.89 -33.65 18.60
CA TYR A 42 32.89 -32.76 19.75
C TYR A 42 31.53 -32.05 19.91
N ALA A 43 30.97 -32.09 21.12
CA ALA A 43 29.70 -31.46 21.44
C ALA A 43 29.88 -29.94 21.56
N PHE A 44 30.00 -29.24 20.43
CA PHE A 44 30.08 -27.78 20.40
C PHE A 44 28.91 -27.15 21.17
N GLN A 45 29.21 -26.15 22.01
CA GLN A 45 28.19 -25.38 22.70
C GLN A 45 27.39 -24.58 21.66
N ARG A 46 26.12 -24.92 21.49
CA ARG A 46 25.24 -24.33 20.47
C ARG A 46 24.73 -22.96 20.93
N GLN A 47 25.57 -21.94 20.84
CA GLN A 47 25.18 -20.56 21.06
C GLN A 47 24.89 -19.86 19.72
N ARG A 48 23.75 -19.16 19.66
CA ARG A 48 23.33 -18.44 18.46
C ARG A 48 24.05 -17.09 18.41
N TYR A 49 25.09 -17.01 17.58
CA TYR A 49 25.78 -15.76 17.26
C TYR A 49 25.34 -15.27 15.88
N TRP A 50 24.52 -14.22 15.83
CA TRP A 50 24.01 -13.63 14.59
C TRP A 50 24.00 -12.10 14.71
N LEU A 51 24.38 -11.40 13.64
CA LEU A 51 24.21 -9.94 13.55
C LEU A 51 22.70 -9.63 13.44
N ARG A 52 22.15 -8.94 14.43
CA ARG A 52 20.79 -8.40 14.35
C ARG A 52 20.88 -7.02 13.69
N PRO A 53 20.25 -6.78 12.54
CA PRO A 53 20.18 -5.43 12.00
C PRO A 53 19.41 -4.55 12.99
N SER A 54 20.06 -3.50 13.47
CA SER A 54 19.44 -2.47 14.29
C SER A 54 18.33 -1.83 13.48
N ARG A 55 17.11 -1.76 14.04
CA ARG A 55 16.04 -0.93 13.50
C ARG A 55 16.61 0.47 13.21
N THR A 56 16.37 0.96 12.00
CA THR A 56 16.96 2.14 11.35
C THR A 56 16.89 3.46 12.14
N GLY A 57 16.10 3.52 13.22
CA GLY A 57 15.95 4.72 14.05
C GLY A 57 17.25 5.25 14.66
N ALA A 58 18.21 4.40 15.04
CA ALA A 58 19.46 4.86 15.65
C ALA A 58 20.42 5.60 14.69
N ALA A 59 20.19 5.50 13.38
CA ALA A 59 21.00 6.17 12.36
C ALA A 59 20.46 7.55 11.98
N ALA A 60 19.13 7.75 12.00
CA ALA A 60 18.49 9.00 11.60
C ALA A 60 18.93 10.18 12.48
N ASP A 61 18.88 10.02 13.81
CA ASP A 61 19.26 11.07 14.75
C ASP A 61 20.72 11.52 14.58
N ARG A 62 21.62 10.59 14.25
CA ARG A 62 23.06 10.87 14.00
C ARG A 62 23.30 11.64 12.71
N LEU A 63 22.36 11.60 11.77
CA LEU A 63 22.38 12.36 10.52
C LEU A 63 21.63 13.70 10.65
N GLY A 64 21.14 14.05 11.85
CA GLY A 64 20.32 15.24 12.08
C GLY A 64 18.89 15.12 11.53
N LEU A 65 18.45 13.89 11.22
CA LEU A 65 17.09 13.61 10.75
C LEU A 65 16.22 13.20 11.94
N GLY A 66 14.94 13.55 11.92
CA GLY A 66 14.00 13.10 12.94
C GLY A 66 13.63 11.63 12.75
N ASN A 67 13.46 10.90 13.85
CA ASN A 67 12.89 9.56 13.84
C ASN A 67 11.35 9.64 13.87
N PRO A 68 10.65 9.15 12.84
CA PRO A 68 9.19 9.18 12.80
C PRO A 68 8.56 8.19 13.79
N GLY A 69 9.26 7.13 14.23
CA GLY A 69 8.68 6.14 15.15
C GLY A 69 7.59 5.25 14.53
N HIS A 70 7.51 5.18 13.19
CA HIS A 70 6.53 4.37 12.46
C HIS A 70 7.24 3.25 11.67
N PRO A 71 6.71 2.01 11.64
CA PRO A 71 7.41 0.88 11.01
C PRO A 71 7.79 1.10 9.55
N LEU A 72 6.93 1.76 8.77
CA LEU A 72 7.16 2.05 7.35
C LEU A 72 7.88 3.37 7.08
N LEU A 73 8.32 4.12 8.10
CA LEU A 73 9.03 5.39 7.90
C LEU A 73 10.41 5.33 8.57
N GLY A 74 11.44 5.72 7.82
CA GLY A 74 12.83 5.68 8.29
C GLY A 74 13.28 7.00 8.92
N ALA A 75 12.96 8.12 8.28
CA ALA A 75 13.37 9.44 8.74
C ALA A 75 12.42 10.54 8.27
N THR A 76 12.39 11.65 9.02
CA THR A 76 11.66 12.87 8.69
C THR A 76 12.58 14.09 8.71
N LEU A 77 12.37 15.03 7.80
CA LEU A 77 13.19 16.22 7.61
C LEU A 77 12.29 17.41 7.21
N PRO A 78 12.02 18.33 8.14
CA PRO A 78 11.52 19.65 7.80
C PRO A 78 12.58 20.41 7.00
N VAL A 79 12.21 20.99 5.85
CA VAL A 79 13.16 21.73 5.00
C VAL A 79 13.32 23.15 5.55
N ALA A 80 14.55 23.52 5.89
CA ALA A 80 14.84 24.85 6.42
C ALA A 80 14.51 25.94 5.38
N GLY A 81 13.79 26.97 5.82
CA GLY A 81 13.39 28.09 4.96
C GLY A 81 12.12 27.84 4.13
N SER A 82 11.48 26.67 4.28
CA SER A 82 10.13 26.42 3.76
C SER A 82 9.26 25.69 4.79
N ASP A 83 7.98 25.54 4.46
CA ASP A 83 7.02 24.70 5.22
C ASP A 83 6.89 23.31 4.57
N THR A 84 7.92 22.88 3.83
CA THR A 84 7.99 21.58 3.17
C THR A 84 8.47 20.53 4.18
N LEU A 85 7.79 19.39 4.22
CA LEU A 85 8.20 18.22 4.99
C LEU A 85 8.63 17.10 4.04
N LEU A 86 9.82 16.55 4.26
CA LEU A 86 10.29 15.35 3.57
C LEU A 86 10.30 14.17 4.53
N LEU A 87 9.71 13.05 4.12
CA LEU A 87 9.86 11.78 4.80
C LEU A 87 10.52 10.77 3.86
N THR A 88 11.28 9.87 4.44
CA THR A 88 11.94 8.80 3.67
C THR A 88 11.65 7.45 4.29
N SER A 89 11.58 6.44 3.43
CA SER A 89 11.36 5.06 3.81
C SER A 89 12.19 4.13 2.92
N ARG A 90 12.43 2.94 3.44
CA ARG A 90 12.97 1.81 2.68
C ARG A 90 12.00 0.66 2.85
N MET A 91 11.33 0.27 1.76
CA MET A 91 10.38 -0.85 1.75
C MET A 91 11.02 -2.09 1.15
N SER A 92 10.96 -3.21 1.84
CA SER A 92 11.54 -4.48 1.42
C SER A 92 10.79 -5.62 2.08
N ALA A 93 10.66 -6.73 1.37
CA ALA A 93 10.14 -7.97 1.94
C ALA A 93 10.99 -8.47 3.12
N ASP A 94 12.29 -8.15 3.17
CA ASP A 94 13.17 -8.56 4.28
C ASP A 94 12.84 -7.83 5.58
N SER A 95 12.52 -6.53 5.49
CA SER A 95 12.23 -5.69 6.66
C SER A 95 10.75 -5.71 7.04
N HIS A 96 9.87 -5.98 6.07
CA HIS A 96 8.43 -6.13 6.25
C HIS A 96 7.96 -7.41 5.54
N PRO A 97 8.12 -8.59 6.18
CA PRO A 97 7.79 -9.88 5.55
C PRO A 97 6.38 -9.96 5.00
N TRP A 98 5.42 -9.30 5.65
CA TRP A 98 4.04 -9.25 5.17
C TRP A 98 3.92 -8.61 3.77
N LEU A 99 4.80 -7.69 3.35
CA LEU A 99 4.74 -7.12 2.00
C LEU A 99 4.89 -8.18 0.91
N ALA A 100 5.66 -9.25 1.15
CA ALA A 100 5.83 -10.35 0.21
C ALA A 100 4.53 -11.14 -0.04
N GLU A 101 3.55 -10.99 0.84
CA GLU A 101 2.28 -11.70 0.80
C GLU A 101 1.20 -10.94 0.02
N HIS A 102 1.52 -9.79 -0.58
CA HIS A 102 0.63 -9.07 -1.48
C HIS A 102 1.16 -9.16 -2.92
N MET A 103 0.78 -10.23 -3.62
CA MET A 103 1.20 -10.47 -5.00
C MET A 103 0.11 -10.13 -6.00
N VAL A 104 0.48 -9.40 -7.05
CA VAL A 104 -0.40 -9.01 -8.15
C VAL A 104 0.28 -9.40 -9.46
N ALA A 105 -0.39 -10.24 -10.25
CA ALA A 105 0.13 -10.86 -11.48
C ALA A 105 1.54 -11.45 -11.30
N GLY A 106 1.76 -12.16 -10.20
CA GLY A 106 3.04 -12.81 -9.87
C GLY A 106 4.17 -11.88 -9.39
N ARG A 107 3.86 -10.60 -9.08
CA ARG A 107 4.84 -9.63 -8.55
C ARG A 107 4.45 -9.14 -7.17
N VAL A 108 5.45 -8.92 -6.30
CA VAL A 108 5.24 -8.28 -5.00
C VAL A 108 4.92 -6.80 -5.21
N VAL A 109 3.68 -6.40 -4.94
CA VAL A 109 3.20 -5.02 -5.10
C VAL A 109 2.86 -4.47 -3.73
N VAL A 110 3.38 -3.30 -3.38
CA VAL A 110 2.97 -2.62 -2.14
C VAL A 110 1.48 -2.26 -2.24
N PRO A 111 0.64 -2.68 -1.28
CA PRO A 111 -0.80 -2.43 -1.36
C PRO A 111 -1.11 -0.94 -1.30
N GLY A 112 -2.20 -0.53 -1.95
CA GLY A 112 -2.67 0.86 -1.92
C GLY A 112 -2.93 1.35 -0.49
N THR A 113 -3.35 0.47 0.42
CA THR A 113 -3.55 0.77 1.84
C THR A 113 -2.25 1.11 2.58
N ALA A 114 -1.09 0.63 2.12
CA ALA A 114 0.20 1.02 2.69
C ALA A 114 0.60 2.43 2.23
N LEU A 115 0.29 2.80 0.99
CA LEU A 115 0.48 4.18 0.51
C LEU A 115 -0.49 5.16 1.20
N LEU A 116 -1.70 4.69 1.54
CA LEU A 116 -2.64 5.44 2.36
C LEU A 116 -2.12 5.65 3.78
N GLU A 117 -1.61 4.60 4.45
CA GLU A 117 -0.95 4.74 5.77
C GLU A 117 0.19 5.75 5.73
N LEU A 118 1.03 5.72 4.69
CA LEU A 118 2.09 6.72 4.52
C LEU A 118 1.54 8.15 4.38
N ALA A 119 0.45 8.34 3.64
CA ALA A 119 -0.17 9.64 3.46
C ALA A 119 -0.75 10.18 4.78
N VAL A 120 -1.39 9.32 5.56
CA VAL A 120 -1.91 9.64 6.90
C VAL A 120 -0.77 10.04 7.83
N GLN A 121 0.27 9.21 7.93
CA GLN A 121 1.41 9.49 8.80
C GLN A 121 2.15 10.78 8.41
N ALA A 122 2.20 11.09 7.12
CA ALA A 122 2.73 12.37 6.64
C ALA A 122 1.80 13.54 7.00
N GLY A 123 0.48 13.35 6.87
CA GLY A 123 -0.56 14.28 7.30
C GLY A 123 -0.44 14.63 8.78
N ASP A 124 -0.41 13.65 9.67
CA ASP A 124 -0.29 13.86 11.12
C ASP A 124 0.91 14.74 11.47
N ARG A 125 2.05 14.51 10.80
CA ARG A 125 3.29 15.28 10.99
C ARG A 125 3.25 16.68 10.38
N ALA A 126 2.41 16.87 9.36
CA ALA A 126 2.12 18.18 8.78
C ALA A 126 0.95 18.90 9.49
N GLY A 127 0.36 18.29 10.53
CA GLY A 127 -0.79 18.83 11.24
C GLY A 127 -2.11 18.73 10.47
N CYS A 128 -2.23 17.78 9.54
CA CYS A 128 -3.44 17.48 8.77
C CYS A 128 -4.02 16.13 9.21
N ASP A 129 -5.28 16.13 9.65
CA ASP A 129 -5.99 14.95 10.16
C ASP A 129 -6.92 14.29 9.12
N HIS A 130 -6.90 14.78 7.88
CA HIS A 130 -7.78 14.36 6.81
C HIS A 130 -7.06 14.28 5.47
N VAL A 131 -7.21 13.15 4.79
CA VAL A 131 -6.76 12.95 3.41
C VAL A 131 -7.97 13.19 2.49
N ALA A 132 -8.02 14.37 1.88
CA ALA A 132 -9.13 14.78 1.02
C ALA A 132 -9.26 13.87 -0.20
N ASP A 133 -8.13 13.56 -0.82
CA ASP A 133 -8.02 12.59 -1.89
C ASP A 133 -6.63 11.93 -1.87
N LEU A 134 -6.56 10.68 -2.30
CA LEU A 134 -5.31 9.97 -2.58
C LEU A 134 -5.48 9.21 -3.90
N THR A 135 -4.75 9.63 -4.92
CA THR A 135 -4.72 8.98 -6.24
C THR A 135 -3.49 8.10 -6.37
N LEU A 136 -3.70 6.83 -6.75
CA LEU A 136 -2.64 5.86 -7.03
C LEU A 136 -2.31 5.86 -8.52
N HIS A 137 -1.11 6.29 -8.88
CA HIS A 137 -0.68 6.52 -10.26
C HIS A 137 -0.01 5.30 -10.90
N SER A 138 0.93 4.69 -10.17
CA SER A 138 1.70 3.55 -10.64
C SER A 138 1.91 2.54 -9.51
N PRO A 139 1.77 1.22 -9.77
CA PRO A 139 2.07 0.20 -8.77
C PRO A 139 3.52 0.31 -8.28
N LEU A 140 3.73 0.26 -6.96
CA LEU A 140 5.08 0.19 -6.38
C LEU A 140 5.46 -1.29 -6.24
N VAL A 141 6.21 -1.79 -7.21
CA VAL A 141 6.71 -3.17 -7.25
C VAL A 141 8.00 -3.26 -6.44
N LEU A 142 8.07 -4.20 -5.50
CA LEU A 142 9.31 -4.48 -4.77
C LEU A 142 10.20 -5.43 -5.58
N PRO A 143 11.51 -5.18 -5.66
CA PRO A 143 12.45 -6.12 -6.27
C PRO A 143 12.54 -7.40 -5.43
N GLU A 144 12.86 -8.53 -6.08
CA GLU A 144 13.11 -9.81 -5.40
C GLU A 144 14.25 -9.69 -4.38
N ASP A 145 15.31 -8.96 -4.76
CA ASP A 145 16.46 -8.68 -3.90
C ASP A 145 16.54 -7.20 -3.52
N GLY A 146 16.65 -6.91 -2.22
CA GLY A 146 16.79 -5.56 -1.69
C GLY A 146 15.45 -4.89 -1.42
N GLY A 147 15.34 -3.59 -1.67
CA GLY A 147 14.12 -2.83 -1.43
C GLY A 147 13.90 -1.68 -2.40
N ALA A 148 12.84 -0.92 -2.17
CA ALA A 148 12.58 0.37 -2.78
C ALA A 148 12.91 1.49 -1.78
N GLN A 149 13.66 2.49 -2.25
CA GLN A 149 13.75 3.78 -1.57
C GLN A 149 12.47 4.54 -1.87
N VAL A 150 11.82 5.07 -0.84
CA VAL A 150 10.58 5.84 -0.95
C VAL A 150 10.84 7.23 -0.38
N GLN A 151 10.41 8.25 -1.12
CA GLN A 151 10.43 9.65 -0.70
C GLN A 151 9.02 10.20 -0.73
N ILE A 152 8.63 10.85 0.36
CA ILE A 152 7.35 11.51 0.52
C ILE A 152 7.63 12.99 0.69
N SER A 153 7.08 13.83 -0.18
CA SER A 153 7.11 15.28 -0.01
C SER A 153 5.73 15.78 0.37
N VAL A 154 5.64 16.63 1.38
CA VAL A 154 4.47 17.44 1.71
C VAL A 154 4.84 18.87 1.44
N GLU A 155 4.11 19.49 0.52
CA GLU A 155 4.34 20.86 0.09
C GLU A 155 3.86 21.86 1.17
N PRO A 156 4.29 23.14 1.07
CA PRO A 156 3.76 24.21 1.91
C PRO A 156 2.24 24.30 1.84
N THR A 157 1.65 24.90 2.87
CA THR A 157 0.20 25.12 2.90
C THR A 157 -0.22 26.12 1.83
N GLU A 158 -1.22 25.74 1.04
CA GLU A 158 -1.91 26.62 0.11
C GLU A 158 -3.34 26.85 0.60
N GLU A 159 -3.88 28.03 0.35
CA GLU A 159 -5.26 28.36 0.66
C GLU A 159 -6.08 28.33 -0.64
N THR A 160 -7.08 27.47 -0.66
CA THR A 160 -8.01 27.40 -1.80
C THR A 160 -8.92 28.63 -1.83
N GLU A 161 -9.58 28.89 -2.96
CA GLU A 161 -10.59 29.96 -3.08
C GLU A 161 -11.71 29.87 -2.03
N THR A 162 -11.95 28.68 -1.48
CA THR A 162 -12.94 28.42 -0.42
C THR A 162 -12.43 28.74 0.99
N GLY A 163 -11.19 29.19 1.15
CA GLY A 163 -10.53 29.42 2.45
C GLY A 163 -10.06 28.12 3.13
N THR A 164 -10.19 26.97 2.45
CA THR A 164 -9.69 25.69 2.99
C THR A 164 -8.19 25.63 2.79
N ARG A 165 -7.45 25.38 3.87
CA ARG A 165 -6.01 25.12 3.85
C ARG A 165 -5.74 23.69 3.39
N THR A 166 -4.93 23.55 2.36
CA THR A 166 -4.53 22.28 1.77
C THR A 166 -3.02 22.17 1.66
N ARG A 167 -2.51 20.96 1.73
CA ARG A 167 -1.11 20.62 1.44
C ARG A 167 -1.08 19.49 0.44
N ALA A 168 -0.35 19.67 -0.66
CA ALA A 168 -0.13 18.60 -1.62
C ALA A 168 0.92 17.62 -1.10
N LEU A 169 0.65 16.33 -1.24
CA LEU A 169 1.59 15.25 -0.93
C LEU A 169 1.93 14.45 -2.19
N ARG A 170 3.20 14.05 -2.33
CA ARG A 170 3.67 13.16 -3.41
C ARG A 170 4.50 12.03 -2.85
N ILE A 171 4.21 10.80 -3.28
CA ILE A 171 4.99 9.59 -2.94
C ILE A 171 5.74 9.12 -4.18
N HIS A 172 7.06 9.19 -4.10
CA HIS A 172 7.96 8.69 -5.13
C HIS A 172 8.73 7.48 -4.63
N ALA A 173 9.10 6.59 -5.54
CA ALA A 173 10.01 5.49 -5.22
C ALA A 173 10.96 5.18 -6.36
N ARG A 174 12.06 4.51 -6.01
CA ARG A 174 13.00 3.89 -6.93
C ARG A 174 13.64 2.65 -6.29
N PRO A 175 14.10 1.66 -7.07
CA PRO A 175 14.82 0.52 -6.51
C PRO A 175 16.08 0.98 -5.77
N GLU A 176 16.34 0.41 -4.59
CA GLU A 176 17.46 0.80 -3.72
C GLU A 176 18.83 0.61 -4.38
N ARG A 177 18.98 -0.46 -5.17
CA ARG A 177 20.22 -0.82 -5.86
C ARG A 177 20.30 -0.25 -7.28
N ALA A 178 19.37 0.64 -7.66
CA ALA A 178 19.43 1.29 -8.94
C ALA A 178 20.58 2.32 -8.98
N PRO A 179 21.18 2.58 -10.16
CA PRO A 179 22.12 3.68 -10.35
C PRO A 179 21.58 5.02 -9.80
N ALA A 180 22.44 5.88 -9.26
CA ALA A 180 22.03 7.07 -8.51
C ALA A 180 21.23 8.08 -9.34
N ASP A 181 21.46 8.10 -10.65
CA ASP A 181 20.81 8.89 -11.69
C ASP A 181 19.48 8.28 -12.17
N THR A 182 19.10 7.10 -11.67
CA THR A 182 17.81 6.49 -11.97
C THR A 182 16.69 7.43 -11.52
N PRO A 183 15.77 7.81 -12.43
CA PRO A 183 14.69 8.73 -12.13
C PRO A 183 13.71 8.12 -11.13
N TRP A 184 13.14 8.97 -10.30
CA TRP A 184 12.08 8.59 -9.36
C TRP A 184 10.77 8.37 -10.10
N THR A 185 10.02 7.34 -9.70
CA THR A 185 8.67 7.08 -10.21
C THR A 185 7.65 7.63 -9.24
N LEU A 186 6.66 8.39 -9.73
CA LEU A 186 5.54 8.87 -8.94
C LEU A 186 4.51 7.73 -8.76
N HIS A 187 4.27 7.34 -7.51
CA HIS A 187 3.34 6.25 -7.17
C HIS A 187 2.01 6.76 -6.66
N ALA A 188 1.99 7.86 -5.90
CA ALA A 188 0.76 8.42 -5.38
C ALA A 188 0.84 9.95 -5.19
N THR A 189 -0.31 10.61 -5.30
CA THR A 189 -0.50 12.01 -4.91
C THR A 189 -1.67 12.12 -3.97
N ALA A 190 -1.62 13.04 -3.01
CA ALA A 190 -2.72 13.29 -2.10
C ALA A 190 -2.95 14.78 -1.81
N GLY A 191 -4.19 15.16 -1.55
CA GLY A 191 -4.55 16.41 -0.91
C GLY A 191 -4.74 16.20 0.60
N LEU A 192 -4.01 16.95 1.42
CA LEU A 192 -4.11 16.89 2.88
C LEU A 192 -4.78 18.16 3.40
N THR A 193 -5.78 18.02 4.26
CA THR A 193 -6.49 19.15 4.87
C THR A 193 -6.67 18.95 6.36
N THR A 194 -7.19 19.97 7.04
CA THR A 194 -7.67 19.86 8.42
C THR A 194 -9.18 19.90 8.44
N ARG A 195 -9.82 18.95 9.13
CA ARG A 195 -11.27 18.93 9.27
C ARG A 195 -11.64 18.40 10.65
N PRO A 196 -11.73 19.22 11.69
CA PRO A 196 -12.13 18.74 13.01
C PRO A 196 -13.61 18.34 12.99
N ALA A 197 -13.90 17.04 12.93
CA ALA A 197 -15.25 16.50 13.07
C ALA A 197 -15.16 15.15 13.79
N GLU A 198 -15.97 14.98 14.83
CA GLU A 198 -16.16 13.68 15.48
C GLU A 198 -17.01 12.77 14.58
N PRO A 199 -16.74 11.44 14.58
CA PRO A 199 -17.60 10.51 13.86
C PRO A 199 -19.02 10.53 14.41
N ASP A 200 -20.02 10.55 13.52
CA ASP A 200 -21.44 10.47 13.85
C ASP A 200 -22.04 9.06 13.67
N TRP A 201 -21.18 8.05 13.54
CA TRP A 201 -21.53 6.65 13.30
C TRP A 201 -20.80 5.70 14.27
N ASP A 202 -21.32 4.48 14.43
CA ASP A 202 -20.65 3.37 15.11
C ASP A 202 -21.05 2.01 14.51
N LEU A 203 -20.33 0.95 14.89
CA LEU A 203 -20.64 -0.45 14.54
C LEU A 203 -20.77 -1.32 15.81
N ARG A 204 -21.37 -0.77 16.87
CA ARG A 204 -21.56 -1.48 18.15
C ARG A 204 -22.64 -2.54 18.07
N ALA A 205 -23.71 -2.28 17.32
CA ALA A 205 -24.72 -3.28 16.99
C ALA A 205 -24.17 -4.22 15.92
N TRP A 206 -23.80 -5.44 16.31
CA TRP A 206 -23.04 -6.34 15.44
C TRP A 206 -23.33 -7.85 15.62
N PRO A 207 -23.50 -8.62 14.52
CA PRO A 207 -23.84 -8.08 13.19
C PRO A 207 -25.19 -7.34 13.26
N PRO A 208 -25.53 -6.48 12.28
CA PRO A 208 -26.84 -5.84 12.26
C PRO A 208 -27.98 -6.86 12.36
N ALA A 209 -29.05 -6.51 13.08
CA ALA A 209 -30.20 -7.39 13.22
C ALA A 209 -30.86 -7.63 11.86
N GLY A 210 -31.01 -8.90 11.46
CA GLY A 210 -31.52 -9.27 10.13
C GLY A 210 -30.44 -9.41 9.05
N ALA A 211 -29.15 -9.28 9.40
CA ALA A 211 -28.07 -9.47 8.45
C ALA A 211 -27.93 -10.95 8.04
N GLU A 212 -27.84 -11.20 6.74
CA GLU A 212 -27.70 -12.53 6.15
C GLU A 212 -26.22 -12.89 6.01
N PRO A 213 -25.73 -14.00 6.59
CA PRO A 213 -24.34 -14.43 6.44
C PRO A 213 -23.98 -14.74 4.99
N LEU A 214 -22.80 -14.30 4.56
CA LEU A 214 -22.23 -14.61 3.25
C LEU A 214 -21.08 -15.63 3.39
N PRO A 215 -21.06 -16.71 2.59
CA PRO A 215 -19.97 -17.66 2.61
C PRO A 215 -18.70 -17.05 2.02
N LEU A 216 -17.56 -17.34 2.65
CA LEU A 216 -16.23 -16.92 2.18
C LEU A 216 -15.52 -17.99 1.34
N ASP A 217 -16.13 -19.16 1.18
CA ASP A 217 -15.52 -20.31 0.50
C ASP A 217 -15.12 -19.97 -0.95
N GLY A 218 -13.90 -20.37 -1.31
CA GLY A 218 -13.31 -20.13 -2.62
C GLY A 218 -13.02 -18.66 -2.96
N LEU A 219 -13.18 -17.71 -2.02
CA LEU A 219 -12.87 -16.29 -2.25
C LEU A 219 -11.42 -16.10 -2.72
N TYR A 220 -10.45 -16.62 -1.97
CA TYR A 220 -9.03 -16.45 -2.28
C TYR A 220 -8.59 -17.26 -3.50
N ASP A 221 -9.27 -18.36 -3.81
CA ASP A 221 -9.01 -19.13 -5.04
C ASP A 221 -9.47 -18.33 -6.28
N ARG A 222 -10.61 -17.64 -6.21
CA ARG A 222 -11.09 -16.74 -7.28
C ARG A 222 -10.19 -15.52 -7.43
N LEU A 223 -9.76 -14.91 -6.32
CA LEU A 223 -8.80 -13.80 -6.35
C LEU A 223 -7.47 -14.23 -7.01
N SER A 224 -6.93 -15.38 -6.62
CA SER A 224 -5.72 -15.97 -7.21
C SER A 224 -5.88 -16.23 -8.71
N ALA A 225 -7.00 -16.82 -9.13
CA ALA A 225 -7.31 -17.05 -10.55
C ALA A 225 -7.41 -15.74 -11.36
N ALA A 226 -7.77 -14.62 -10.71
CA ALA A 226 -7.80 -13.29 -11.29
C ALA A 226 -6.45 -12.53 -11.19
N GLY A 227 -5.39 -13.20 -10.72
CA GLY A 227 -4.03 -12.64 -10.59
C GLY A 227 -3.76 -11.89 -9.29
N LEU A 228 -4.59 -12.08 -8.26
CA LEU A 228 -4.40 -11.51 -6.92
C LEU A 228 -4.08 -12.63 -5.92
N ASP A 229 -2.79 -12.83 -5.67
CA ASP A 229 -2.28 -13.88 -4.80
C ASP A 229 -1.93 -13.30 -3.43
N TYR A 230 -2.85 -13.48 -2.48
CA TYR A 230 -2.67 -13.03 -1.11
C TYR A 230 -2.07 -14.15 -0.24
N GLY A 231 -1.10 -13.83 0.61
CA GLY A 231 -0.58 -14.70 1.66
C GLY A 231 -1.32 -14.51 3.00
N PRO A 232 -0.96 -15.27 4.04
CA PRO A 232 -1.73 -15.37 5.29
C PRO A 232 -2.11 -14.03 5.95
N THR A 233 -1.21 -13.04 5.96
CA THR A 233 -1.43 -11.71 6.58
C THR A 233 -2.52 -10.90 5.88
N PHE A 234 -2.70 -11.11 4.57
CA PHE A 234 -3.75 -10.48 3.77
C PHE A 234 -5.03 -11.32 3.69
N ARG A 235 -5.03 -12.55 4.22
CA ARG A 235 -6.23 -13.40 4.27
C ARG A 235 -6.99 -13.23 5.58
N GLY A 236 -7.09 -11.98 6.06
CA GLY A 236 -7.63 -11.65 7.38
C GLY A 236 -9.15 -11.62 7.47
N LEU A 237 -9.89 -11.69 6.36
CA LEU A 237 -11.35 -11.68 6.34
C LEU A 237 -11.92 -12.96 6.98
N THR A 238 -12.62 -12.83 8.13
CA THR A 238 -13.09 -13.97 8.92
C THR A 238 -14.59 -14.22 8.77
N ARG A 239 -15.39 -13.17 8.64
CA ARG A 239 -16.85 -13.27 8.46
C ARG A 239 -17.36 -12.14 7.58
N ALA A 240 -18.44 -12.42 6.84
CA ALA A 240 -19.15 -11.43 6.06
C ALA A 240 -20.66 -11.64 6.17
N TRP A 241 -21.40 -10.54 6.09
CA TRP A 241 -22.86 -10.50 6.03
C TRP A 241 -23.32 -9.47 5.01
N ARG A 242 -24.53 -9.68 4.51
CA ARG A 242 -25.28 -8.70 3.73
C ARG A 242 -26.42 -8.16 4.58
N HIS A 243 -26.59 -6.85 4.58
CA HIS A 243 -27.75 -6.20 5.19
C HIS A 243 -28.06 -4.92 4.42
N ASP A 244 -29.32 -4.78 3.98
CA ASP A 244 -29.74 -3.76 3.01
C ASP A 244 -28.81 -3.75 1.77
N ASP A 245 -28.26 -2.59 1.43
CA ASP A 245 -27.30 -2.36 0.34
C ASP A 245 -25.83 -2.41 0.79
N GLY A 246 -25.57 -2.86 2.03
CA GLY A 246 -24.24 -2.89 2.63
C GLY A 246 -23.67 -4.29 2.83
N LEU A 247 -22.35 -4.40 2.70
CA LEU A 247 -21.57 -5.54 3.19
C LEU A 247 -21.02 -5.22 4.57
N TYR A 248 -21.18 -6.14 5.50
CA TYR A 248 -20.66 -6.05 6.86
C TYR A 248 -19.62 -7.15 7.03
N VAL A 249 -18.43 -6.83 7.52
CA VAL A 249 -17.34 -7.80 7.62
C VAL A 249 -16.56 -7.72 8.91
N GLU A 250 -16.08 -8.87 9.37
CA GLU A 250 -15.04 -8.97 10.39
C GLU A 250 -13.73 -9.35 9.71
N ALA A 251 -12.65 -8.64 10.04
CA ALA A 251 -11.30 -8.98 9.64
C ALA A 251 -10.36 -8.94 10.85
N ALA A 252 -9.35 -9.81 10.88
CA ALA A 252 -8.35 -9.85 11.93
C ALA A 252 -6.96 -10.13 11.36
N LEU A 253 -5.94 -9.51 11.94
CA LEU A 253 -4.56 -9.85 11.63
C LEU A 253 -4.19 -11.19 12.26
N PRO A 254 -3.49 -12.07 11.53
CA PRO A 254 -2.87 -13.23 12.15
C PRO A 254 -1.64 -12.82 12.97
N GLU A 255 -1.25 -13.65 13.94
CA GLU A 255 0.08 -13.55 14.55
C GLU A 255 1.17 -13.90 13.51
N PRO A 256 2.33 -13.21 13.49
CA PRO A 256 2.77 -12.18 14.44
C PRO A 256 2.32 -10.74 14.11
N ALA A 257 1.64 -10.51 12.98
CA ALA A 257 1.28 -9.15 12.53
C ALA A 257 0.34 -8.43 13.51
N ALA A 258 -0.54 -9.17 14.20
CA ALA A 258 -1.39 -8.63 15.26
C ALA A 258 -0.60 -7.92 16.37
N ALA A 259 0.57 -8.45 16.75
CA ALA A 259 1.43 -7.84 17.76
C ALA A 259 2.05 -6.48 17.33
N GLU A 260 2.10 -6.21 16.02
CA GLU A 260 2.61 -4.95 15.47
C GLU A 260 1.51 -3.93 15.16
N ALA A 261 0.23 -4.30 15.29
CA ALA A 261 -0.90 -3.43 14.94
C ALA A 261 -0.82 -2.04 15.55
N THR A 262 -0.45 -1.94 16.84
CA THR A 262 -0.34 -0.68 17.59
C THR A 262 0.68 0.32 17.05
N ALA A 263 1.58 -0.12 16.17
CA ALA A 263 2.55 0.74 15.52
C ALA A 263 2.02 1.44 14.25
N TYR A 264 0.81 1.10 13.81
CA TYR A 264 0.13 1.65 12.64
C TYR A 264 -1.16 2.37 13.05
N ALA A 265 -1.63 3.33 12.24
CA ALA A 265 -2.97 3.86 12.43
C ALA A 265 -4.00 2.73 12.22
N VAL A 266 -4.01 2.14 11.03
CA VAL A 266 -4.59 0.83 10.78
C VAL A 266 -3.58 0.01 9.97
N HIS A 267 -3.29 -1.22 10.41
CA HIS A 267 -2.31 -2.04 9.71
C HIS A 267 -2.73 -2.22 8.23
N PRO A 268 -1.87 -1.93 7.24
CA PRO A 268 -2.25 -1.93 5.82
C PRO A 268 -2.89 -3.25 5.34
N ALA A 269 -2.35 -4.39 5.77
CA ALA A 269 -2.90 -5.70 5.42
C ALA A 269 -4.30 -5.97 6.04
N LEU A 270 -4.60 -5.38 7.20
CA LEU A 270 -5.90 -5.51 7.84
C LEU A 270 -6.97 -4.72 7.08
N LEU A 271 -6.64 -3.46 6.74
CA LEU A 271 -7.52 -2.63 5.92
C LEU A 271 -7.71 -3.24 4.53
N ASP A 272 -6.66 -3.78 3.92
CA ASP A 272 -6.76 -4.45 2.61
C ASP A 272 -7.64 -5.70 2.67
N SER A 273 -7.50 -6.52 3.72
CA SER A 273 -8.35 -7.72 3.94
C SER A 273 -9.84 -7.37 3.99
N VAL A 274 -10.21 -6.22 4.56
CA VAL A 274 -11.60 -5.73 4.55
C VAL A 274 -12.10 -5.51 3.12
N LEU A 275 -11.26 -4.97 2.24
CA LEU A 275 -11.64 -4.68 0.85
C LEU A 275 -11.86 -5.95 0.02
N HIS A 276 -11.30 -7.11 0.42
CA HIS A 276 -11.50 -8.38 -0.29
C HIS A 276 -12.96 -8.83 -0.30
N ALA A 277 -13.76 -8.33 0.65
CA ALA A 277 -15.21 -8.54 0.67
C ALA A 277 -15.92 -8.01 -0.58
N LEU A 278 -15.34 -7.01 -1.26
CA LEU A 278 -15.87 -6.45 -2.50
C LEU A 278 -15.75 -7.42 -3.70
N ALA A 279 -14.99 -8.50 -3.55
CA ALA A 279 -14.89 -9.60 -4.50
C ALA A 279 -15.82 -10.79 -4.16
N LEU A 280 -16.63 -10.68 -3.10
CA LEU A 280 -17.72 -11.63 -2.89
C LEU A 280 -18.74 -11.49 -4.03
N PRO A 281 -19.40 -12.57 -4.47
CA PRO A 281 -20.34 -12.51 -5.58
C PRO A 281 -21.54 -11.62 -5.22
N GLN A 282 -21.73 -10.51 -5.93
CA GLN A 282 -22.83 -9.55 -5.73
C GLN A 282 -23.53 -9.19 -7.06
N ASP A 283 -23.58 -10.12 -8.03
CA ASP A 283 -24.18 -9.95 -9.37
C ASP A 283 -23.34 -9.22 -10.45
N SER A 284 -21.99 -9.22 -10.38
CA SER A 284 -21.11 -8.59 -11.38
C SER A 284 -19.80 -9.37 -11.64
N PRO A 285 -19.19 -9.24 -12.85
CA PRO A 285 -18.27 -10.23 -13.41
C PRO A 285 -16.90 -10.34 -12.71
N ASP A 286 -16.32 -11.54 -12.85
CA ASP A 286 -15.05 -12.08 -12.34
C ASP A 286 -13.79 -11.30 -12.79
N GLN A 287 -13.70 -10.00 -12.50
CA GLN A 287 -12.47 -9.23 -12.75
C GLN A 287 -11.86 -8.74 -11.45
N ALA A 288 -10.57 -9.05 -11.25
CA ALA A 288 -9.75 -8.48 -10.19
C ALA A 288 -9.76 -6.96 -10.29
N ARG A 289 -10.00 -6.28 -9.16
CA ARG A 289 -9.97 -4.82 -9.06
C ARG A 289 -9.08 -4.39 -7.92
N LEU A 290 -8.37 -3.29 -8.12
CA LEU A 290 -7.48 -2.69 -7.14
C LEU A 290 -7.92 -1.27 -6.79
N PRO A 291 -7.65 -0.80 -5.55
CA PRO A 291 -7.81 0.59 -5.18
C PRO A 291 -7.12 1.53 -6.19
N PHE A 292 -7.80 2.61 -6.57
CA PHE A 292 -7.26 3.63 -7.46
C PHE A 292 -7.34 5.03 -6.84
N LEU A 293 -8.50 5.40 -6.29
CA LEU A 293 -8.74 6.70 -5.68
C LEU A 293 -9.43 6.51 -4.34
N TRP A 294 -8.85 7.09 -3.30
CA TRP A 294 -9.50 7.28 -2.00
C TRP A 294 -9.93 8.73 -1.87
N SER A 295 -11.07 8.96 -1.24
CA SER A 295 -11.62 10.30 -1.00
C SER A 295 -12.18 10.40 0.41
N GLY A 296 -11.89 11.53 1.05
CA GLY A 296 -12.37 11.85 2.39
C GLY A 296 -11.97 10.81 3.42
N VAL A 297 -10.69 10.46 3.50
CA VAL A 297 -10.20 9.45 4.46
C VAL A 297 -9.87 10.11 5.79
N ARG A 298 -10.31 9.45 6.87
CA ARG A 298 -9.95 9.78 8.26
C ARG A 298 -9.63 8.54 9.05
N LEU A 299 -8.77 8.71 10.05
CA LEU A 299 -8.44 7.70 11.03
C LEU A 299 -8.71 8.26 12.42
N HIS A 300 -9.45 7.50 13.23
CA HIS A 300 -9.97 7.88 14.53
C HIS A 300 -9.33 7.08 15.67
N ALA A 301 -8.90 5.84 15.39
CA ALA A 301 -8.23 4.99 16.35
C ALA A 301 -6.93 4.44 15.75
N VAL A 302 -5.91 4.31 16.59
CA VAL A 302 -4.60 3.76 16.24
C VAL A 302 -4.51 2.35 16.84
N GLY A 303 -4.14 1.36 16.03
CA GLY A 303 -3.61 0.12 16.57
C GLY A 303 -4.54 -1.08 16.70
N ALA A 304 -5.68 -1.07 16.03
CA ALA A 304 -6.61 -2.21 16.05
C ALA A 304 -6.00 -3.45 15.36
N ALA A 305 -6.03 -4.61 16.04
CA ALA A 305 -5.63 -5.89 15.47
C ALA A 305 -6.77 -6.60 14.72
N GLY A 306 -8.02 -6.16 14.95
CA GLY A 306 -9.21 -6.60 14.26
C GLY A 306 -10.13 -5.43 13.93
N LEU A 307 -10.87 -5.55 12.84
CA LEU A 307 -11.84 -4.56 12.38
C LEU A 307 -13.21 -5.20 12.16
N ARG A 308 -14.24 -4.42 12.50
CA ARG A 308 -15.59 -4.54 11.95
C ARG A 308 -15.73 -3.48 10.87
N ALA A 309 -16.20 -3.82 9.69
CA ALA A 309 -16.38 -2.82 8.63
C ALA A 309 -17.72 -2.93 7.93
N ARG A 310 -18.25 -1.77 7.52
CA ARG A 310 -19.40 -1.63 6.63
C ARG A 310 -18.93 -1.03 5.32
N LEU A 311 -19.21 -1.72 4.22
CA LEU A 311 -18.91 -1.29 2.86
C LEU A 311 -20.22 -1.04 2.12
N VAL A 312 -20.39 0.16 1.58
CA VAL A 312 -21.61 0.54 0.84
C VAL A 312 -21.21 0.87 -0.59
N ARG A 313 -21.70 0.09 -1.55
CA ARG A 313 -21.45 0.34 -2.98
C ARG A 313 -22.54 1.26 -3.52
N HIS A 314 -22.12 2.33 -4.18
CA HIS A 314 -23.00 3.32 -4.82
C HIS A 314 -23.18 3.02 -6.31
N SER A 315 -24.17 3.67 -6.93
CA SER A 315 -24.50 3.46 -8.36
C SER A 315 -23.40 3.89 -9.34
N ASP A 316 -22.45 4.71 -8.90
CA ASP A 316 -21.29 5.21 -9.65
C ASP A 316 -20.03 4.33 -9.48
N ASP A 317 -20.18 3.10 -8.95
CA ASP A 317 -19.10 2.15 -8.62
C ASP A 317 -18.15 2.62 -7.50
N ARG A 318 -18.48 3.72 -6.81
CA ARG A 318 -17.77 4.18 -5.61
C ARG A 318 -18.19 3.36 -4.40
N VAL A 319 -17.26 3.09 -3.50
CA VAL A 319 -17.51 2.36 -2.26
C VAL A 319 -17.22 3.26 -1.06
N THR A 320 -18.19 3.47 -0.18
CA THR A 320 -17.93 4.09 1.13
C THR A 320 -17.49 3.02 2.11
N VAL A 321 -16.46 3.32 2.91
CA VAL A 321 -15.88 2.40 3.89
C VAL A 321 -16.01 3.00 5.28
N TYR A 322 -16.64 2.27 6.18
CA TYR A 322 -16.63 2.56 7.62
C TYR A 322 -15.97 1.39 8.33
N ALA A 323 -14.90 1.62 9.07
CA ALA A 323 -14.19 0.58 9.81
C ALA A 323 -14.11 0.96 11.29
N ALA A 324 -14.62 0.09 12.15
CA ALA A 324 -14.57 0.19 13.59
C ALA A 324 -13.63 -0.87 14.17
N ASP A 325 -13.14 -0.64 15.38
CA ASP A 325 -12.46 -1.67 16.15
C ASP A 325 -13.41 -2.81 16.58
N GLU A 326 -12.89 -3.78 17.32
CA GLU A 326 -13.66 -4.93 17.82
C GLU A 326 -14.80 -4.55 18.78
N THR A 327 -14.74 -3.36 19.39
CA THR A 327 -15.79 -2.83 20.26
C THR A 327 -16.91 -2.15 19.46
N GLY A 328 -16.67 -1.88 18.18
CA GLY A 328 -17.57 -1.11 17.31
C GLY A 328 -17.33 0.39 17.38
N ALA A 329 -16.25 0.86 18.01
CA ALA A 329 -15.86 2.26 18.00
C ALA A 329 -15.17 2.64 16.67
N PRO A 330 -15.47 3.80 16.08
CA PRO A 330 -14.85 4.24 14.82
C PRO A 330 -13.32 4.18 14.85
N ALA A 331 -12.73 3.55 13.83
CA ALA A 331 -11.29 3.44 13.66
C ALA A 331 -10.83 4.13 12.36
N ALA A 332 -11.55 3.95 11.26
CA ALA A 332 -11.29 4.61 9.98
C ALA A 332 -12.60 4.86 9.22
N GLU A 333 -12.62 5.90 8.40
CA GLU A 333 -13.63 6.07 7.35
C GLU A 333 -13.01 6.53 6.04
N ALA A 334 -13.65 6.17 4.94
CA ALA A 334 -13.41 6.75 3.63
C ALA A 334 -14.75 7.07 2.98
N GLU A 335 -14.99 8.36 2.71
CA GLU A 335 -16.21 8.81 2.06
C GLU A 335 -16.41 8.11 0.70
N GLY A 336 -15.31 7.85 -0.03
CA GLY A 336 -15.33 7.09 -1.27
C GLY A 336 -14.03 6.37 -1.62
N LEU A 337 -14.17 5.18 -2.19
CA LEU A 337 -13.11 4.37 -2.77
C LEU A 337 -13.53 3.98 -4.18
N VAL A 338 -12.72 4.34 -5.17
CA VAL A 338 -12.87 3.89 -6.56
C VAL A 338 -11.89 2.75 -6.83
N LEU A 339 -12.43 1.65 -7.35
CA LEU A 339 -11.68 0.47 -7.73
C LEU A 339 -11.57 0.40 -9.25
N ARG A 340 -10.39 0.05 -9.77
CA ARG A 340 -10.19 -0.17 -11.21
C ARG A 340 -9.83 -1.61 -11.49
N PRO A 341 -10.26 -2.18 -12.65
CA PRO A 341 -9.77 -3.47 -13.10
C PRO A 341 -8.25 -3.50 -13.07
N LEU A 342 -7.68 -4.64 -12.71
CA LEU A 342 -6.25 -4.87 -12.71
C LEU A 342 -5.69 -4.47 -14.08
N PRO A 343 -4.84 -3.43 -14.19
CA PRO A 343 -4.17 -3.15 -15.44
C PRO A 343 -3.32 -4.35 -15.82
N ALA A 344 -3.21 -4.66 -17.11
CA ALA A 344 -2.27 -5.67 -17.57
C ALA A 344 -0.87 -5.26 -17.12
N LEU A 345 -0.34 -5.93 -16.08
CA LEU A 345 1.06 -5.80 -15.65
C LEU A 345 1.97 -6.56 -16.64
N SER A 346 1.73 -6.37 -17.93
CA SER A 346 2.42 -7.03 -19.02
C SER A 346 3.55 -6.12 -19.49
N GLY A 347 4.76 -6.34 -18.95
CA GLY A 347 5.98 -5.70 -19.43
C GLY A 347 6.91 -5.16 -18.33
N ASP A 348 8.09 -4.75 -18.77
CA ASP A 348 8.97 -3.85 -18.02
C ASP A 348 8.14 -2.61 -17.66
N VAL A 349 8.11 -2.22 -16.38
CA VAL A 349 7.46 -0.96 -15.98
C VAL A 349 8.09 0.15 -16.82
N PRO A 350 7.31 0.98 -17.55
CA PRO A 350 7.86 2.02 -18.40
C PRO A 350 8.84 2.87 -17.59
N ARG A 351 10.13 2.77 -17.90
CA ARG A 351 11.16 3.61 -17.31
C ARG A 351 10.99 5.02 -17.88
N ALA A 352 11.37 6.05 -17.13
CA ALA A 352 11.42 7.39 -17.70
C ALA A 352 12.32 7.37 -18.97
N GLY A 353 11.81 7.89 -20.08
CA GLY A 353 12.46 7.78 -21.40
C GLY A 353 11.96 6.64 -22.29
N SER A 354 10.94 5.88 -21.86
CA SER A 354 10.28 4.89 -22.73
C SER A 354 9.59 5.58 -23.92
N LEU A 355 9.69 4.97 -25.10
CA LEU A 355 8.97 5.42 -26.30
C LEU A 355 7.56 4.84 -26.28
N PHE A 356 6.57 5.72 -26.29
CA PHE A 356 5.16 5.32 -26.37
C PHE A 356 4.69 5.34 -27.83
N ARG A 357 3.87 4.37 -28.22
CA ARG A 357 3.12 4.40 -29.47
C ARG A 357 1.68 4.76 -29.18
N LEU A 358 1.18 5.78 -29.87
CA LEU A 358 -0.23 6.14 -29.84
C LEU A 358 -1.04 5.04 -30.55
N GLU A 359 -1.94 4.39 -29.81
CA GLU A 359 -2.87 3.40 -30.35
C GLU A 359 -4.31 3.87 -30.09
N TRP A 360 -4.98 4.26 -31.17
CA TRP A 360 -6.37 4.67 -31.11
C TRP A 360 -7.27 3.43 -31.12
N THR A 361 -8.08 3.27 -30.07
CA THR A 361 -9.11 2.23 -30.05
C THR A 361 -10.39 2.79 -30.67
N PRO A 362 -10.90 2.20 -31.77
CA PRO A 362 -12.15 2.64 -32.38
C PRO A 362 -13.30 2.44 -31.39
N VAL A 363 -14.04 3.50 -31.08
CA VAL A 363 -15.27 3.41 -30.29
C VAL A 363 -16.46 3.47 -31.25
N THR A 364 -17.34 2.48 -31.19
CA THR A 364 -18.60 2.50 -31.94
C THR A 364 -19.51 3.54 -31.28
N LEU A 365 -19.70 4.68 -31.94
CA LEU A 365 -20.68 5.66 -31.51
C LEU A 365 -22.09 5.08 -31.70
N PRO A 366 -23.03 5.32 -30.77
CA PRO A 366 -24.42 5.01 -31.01
C PRO A 366 -24.86 5.69 -32.31
N SER A 367 -25.49 4.93 -33.20
CA SER A 367 -25.98 5.46 -34.47
C SER A 367 -26.97 6.58 -34.16
N SER A 368 -26.55 7.83 -34.41
CA SER A 368 -27.44 8.98 -34.39
C SER A 368 -28.52 8.74 -35.44
N GLY A 369 -29.70 8.32 -34.99
CA GLY A 369 -30.90 8.38 -35.80
C GLY A 369 -31.01 9.80 -36.35
N THR A 370 -31.26 9.92 -37.65
CA THR A 370 -31.34 11.19 -38.38
C THR A 370 -32.25 12.16 -37.65
N ARG A 371 -31.66 13.06 -36.86
CA ARG A 371 -32.37 14.20 -36.29
C ARG A 371 -32.35 15.25 -37.39
N GLU A 372 -33.52 15.57 -37.93
CA GLU A 372 -33.68 16.70 -38.85
C GLU A 372 -33.03 17.93 -38.22
N ALA A 373 -31.93 18.39 -38.81
CA ALA A 373 -31.19 19.56 -38.38
C ALA A 373 -32.08 20.79 -38.57
N THR A 374 -32.76 21.18 -37.51
CA THR A 374 -33.39 22.49 -37.40
C THR A 374 -32.76 23.17 -36.20
N GLU A 375 -31.95 24.18 -36.52
CA GLU A 375 -31.21 25.10 -35.63
C GLU A 375 -29.76 24.72 -35.26
N PRO A 376 -28.81 25.68 -35.39
CA PRO A 376 -27.42 25.47 -35.03
C PRO A 376 -27.30 25.28 -33.51
N SER A 377 -27.05 24.04 -33.07
CA SER A 377 -26.93 23.74 -31.64
C SER A 377 -25.62 24.24 -31.01
N LEU A 378 -24.63 24.64 -31.82
CA LEU A 378 -23.28 24.94 -31.36
C LEU A 378 -22.67 26.16 -32.05
N ALA A 379 -22.16 27.10 -31.28
CA ALA A 379 -21.35 28.21 -31.76
C ALA A 379 -20.00 28.30 -31.04
N VAL A 380 -18.99 28.87 -31.68
CA VAL A 380 -17.65 29.08 -31.09
C VAL A 380 -17.35 30.58 -31.09
N LEU A 381 -17.05 31.13 -29.90
CA LEU A 381 -16.67 32.53 -29.74
C LEU A 381 -15.14 32.67 -29.78
N THR A 382 -14.54 33.03 -30.90
CA THR A 382 -13.09 33.16 -31.01
C THR A 382 -12.71 34.25 -32.00
N ASP A 383 -11.52 34.83 -31.86
CA ASP A 383 -11.03 35.89 -32.76
C ASP A 383 -10.57 35.33 -34.12
N GLU A 384 -10.23 34.04 -34.17
CA GLU A 384 -9.70 33.35 -35.36
C GLU A 384 -10.65 32.23 -35.82
N PRO A 385 -10.76 31.95 -37.14
CA PRO A 385 -11.63 30.89 -37.64
C PRO A 385 -11.35 29.54 -36.95
N SER A 386 -12.34 29.04 -36.21
CA SER A 386 -12.21 27.77 -35.49
C SER A 386 -12.07 26.61 -36.48
N PRO A 387 -11.16 25.64 -36.25
CA PRO A 387 -11.09 24.43 -37.09
C PRO A 387 -12.39 23.60 -37.05
N TRP A 388 -13.29 23.88 -36.09
CA TRP A 388 -14.57 23.22 -35.94
C TRP A 388 -15.58 23.65 -37.00
N THR A 389 -15.55 24.91 -37.45
CA THR A 389 -16.43 25.38 -38.53
C THR A 389 -16.01 24.85 -39.89
N ALA A 390 -14.72 24.49 -40.05
CA ALA A 390 -14.23 23.79 -41.23
C ALA A 390 -14.63 22.30 -41.23
N ALA A 391 -14.74 21.69 -40.05
CA ALA A 391 -15.11 20.28 -39.89
C ALA A 391 -16.62 20.05 -39.94
N ASP A 392 -17.42 21.02 -39.48
CA ASP A 392 -18.88 20.94 -39.46
C ASP A 392 -19.51 22.31 -39.81
N PRO A 393 -20.15 22.45 -40.99
CA PRO A 393 -20.76 23.69 -41.44
C PRO A 393 -21.99 24.10 -40.62
N SER A 394 -22.50 23.24 -39.73
CA SER A 394 -23.57 23.59 -38.79
C SER A 394 -23.08 24.36 -37.56
N VAL A 395 -21.76 24.44 -37.34
CA VAL A 395 -21.15 25.21 -36.26
C VAL A 395 -20.94 26.65 -36.69
N VAL A 396 -21.48 27.60 -35.91
CA VAL A 396 -21.37 29.03 -36.21
C VAL A 396 -20.17 29.63 -35.48
N HIS A 397 -19.40 30.47 -36.17
CA HIS A 397 -18.30 31.24 -35.58
C HIS A 397 -18.69 32.70 -35.40
N GLY A 398 -18.30 33.30 -34.27
CA GLY A 398 -18.43 34.72 -34.02
C GLY A 398 -17.29 35.24 -33.16
N THR A 399 -16.96 36.52 -33.33
CA THR A 399 -15.89 37.20 -32.58
C THR A 399 -16.42 37.92 -31.34
N THR A 400 -17.74 38.14 -31.24
CA THR A 400 -18.41 38.72 -30.07
C THR A 400 -19.66 37.94 -29.71
N LEU A 401 -20.05 37.98 -28.42
CA LEU A 401 -21.26 37.32 -27.94
C LEU A 401 -22.51 37.89 -28.63
N ASP A 402 -22.53 39.19 -28.90
CA ASP A 402 -23.61 39.87 -29.63
C ASP A 402 -23.75 39.38 -31.07
N ALA A 403 -22.63 39.07 -31.75
CA ALA A 403 -22.66 38.49 -33.09
C ALA A 403 -23.24 37.08 -33.09
N LEU A 404 -22.97 36.28 -32.04
CA LEU A 404 -23.52 34.94 -31.87
C LEU A 404 -24.98 34.94 -31.40
N ALA A 405 -25.41 35.97 -30.66
CA ALA A 405 -26.79 36.07 -30.18
C ALA A 405 -27.81 36.12 -31.34
N ALA A 406 -27.42 36.67 -32.50
CA ALA A 406 -28.27 36.72 -33.68
C ALA A 406 -28.58 35.33 -34.30
N THR A 407 -27.78 34.30 -33.98
CA THR A 407 -27.97 32.92 -34.48
C THR A 407 -28.60 31.98 -33.46
N ALA A 408 -28.90 32.47 -32.26
CA ALA A 408 -29.54 31.74 -31.15
C ALA A 408 -28.98 30.31 -30.91
N PRO A 409 -27.65 30.14 -30.73
CA PRO A 409 -27.07 28.82 -30.57
C PRO A 409 -27.49 28.18 -29.24
N GLY A 410 -27.74 26.86 -29.27
CA GLY A 410 -28.05 26.08 -28.06
C GLY A 410 -26.87 25.94 -27.09
N THR A 411 -25.63 26.14 -27.55
CA THR A 411 -24.40 26.07 -26.77
C THR A 411 -23.32 26.96 -27.40
N VAL A 412 -22.60 27.73 -26.59
CA VAL A 412 -21.45 28.54 -27.04
C VAL A 412 -20.18 28.02 -26.40
N LEU A 413 -19.20 27.64 -27.21
CA LEU A 413 -17.86 27.26 -26.79
C LEU A 413 -16.96 28.49 -26.74
N LEU A 414 -16.33 28.70 -25.59
CA LEU A 414 -15.36 29.75 -25.35
C LEU A 414 -13.94 29.14 -25.39
N PRO A 415 -12.99 29.73 -26.12
CA PRO A 415 -11.60 29.32 -26.07
C PRO A 415 -11.10 29.57 -24.66
N VAL A 416 -10.62 28.52 -24.02
CA VAL A 416 -9.85 28.65 -22.79
C VAL A 416 -8.49 29.21 -23.22
N GLY A 417 -8.25 30.49 -22.94
CA GLY A 417 -6.96 31.12 -23.21
C GLY A 417 -5.84 30.39 -22.48
N ALA A 418 -4.64 30.41 -23.03
CA ALA A 418 -3.42 29.92 -22.36
C ALA A 418 -2.96 30.87 -21.23
N GLY A 419 -3.91 31.38 -20.44
CA GLY A 419 -3.67 32.08 -19.19
C GLY A 419 -4.11 31.15 -18.05
N GLY A 420 -3.17 30.88 -17.13
CA GLY A 420 -3.25 29.91 -16.05
C GLY A 420 -4.47 30.01 -15.12
N PRO A 421 -4.56 29.08 -14.15
CA PRO A 421 -3.63 29.06 -13.02
C PRO A 421 -2.29 28.39 -13.27
#